data_AF-A0A3N2PCZ7-F1
#
_entry.id   AF-A0A3N2PCZ7-F1
#
_cell.length_a   1.000
_cell.length_b   1.000
_cell.length_c   1.000
_cell.angle_alpha   90.00
_cell.angle_beta   90.00
_cell.angle_gamma   90.00
#
_symmetry.space_group_name_H-M   'P 1'
#
loop_
_entity.id
_entity.type
_entity.pdbx_description
1 polymer ?
#
loop_
_entity_poly.entity_id
_entity_poly.type
_entity_poly.pdbx_seq_one_letter_code
_entity_poly.pdbx_strand_id
1 'polypeptide(L)'
;MTRLGDLERAVMDVLWDQKPGNGVTVREVAEALRDRGLAYTTVMTVLDRLAGKGMVEREREGRAWRYRPAASREAHIARLMLDALDLAGSRDAALIRFARSVTGTEAEILRAALAEEAAGGVPESAPAGGATAGPTNDRAEVPPPAPERQV
;
A
#
# COMPACT_ATOMS: atom_id res chain seq x y z
N MET A 1 -0.16 -11.58 -5.83
CA MET A 1 0.36 -11.57 -4.44
C MET A 1 1.34 -10.43 -4.31
N THR A 2 1.03 -9.40 -3.53
CA THR A 2 1.99 -8.32 -3.28
C THR A 2 2.40 -8.34 -1.82
N ARG A 3 3.21 -9.34 -1.45
CA ARG A 3 3.93 -9.28 -0.18
C ARG A 3 4.97 -8.17 -0.29
N LEU A 4 4.90 -7.19 0.60
CA LEU A 4 5.88 -6.10 0.66
C LEU A 4 7.21 -6.65 1.16
N GLY A 5 8.29 -6.40 0.41
CA GLY A 5 9.65 -6.60 0.91
C GLY A 5 10.00 -5.56 1.99
N ASP A 6 11.10 -5.75 2.71
CA ASP A 6 11.47 -4.90 3.87
C ASP A 6 11.56 -3.40 3.53
N LEU A 7 12.06 -3.09 2.33
CA LEU A 7 12.17 -1.71 1.87
C LEU A 7 10.82 -1.13 1.44
N GLU A 8 10.01 -1.92 0.73
CA GLU A 8 8.65 -1.53 0.35
C GLU A 8 7.77 -1.29 1.57
N ARG A 9 7.92 -2.14 2.60
CA ARG A 9 7.23 -2.00 3.88
C ARG A 9 7.62 -0.72 4.59
N ALA A 10 8.91 -0.43 4.72
CA ALA A 10 9.36 0.82 5.35
C ALA A 10 8.87 2.07 4.62
N VAL A 11 8.83 2.05 3.28
CA VAL A 11 8.23 3.15 2.51
C VAL A 11 6.73 3.25 2.77
N MET A 12 5.99 2.15 2.76
CA MET A 12 4.56 2.15 3.07
C MET A 12 4.28 2.62 4.51
N ASP A 13 5.13 2.28 5.48
CA ASP A 13 5.01 2.75 6.86
C ASP A 13 5.06 4.28 6.92
N VAL A 14 6.03 4.91 6.22
CA VAL A 14 6.11 6.38 6.12
C VAL A 14 4.83 6.97 5.52
N LEU A 15 4.27 6.32 4.50
CA LEU A 15 3.05 6.79 3.83
C LEU A 15 1.81 6.65 4.70
N TRP A 16 1.67 5.55 5.44
CA TRP A 16 0.54 5.31 6.35
C TRP A 16 0.57 6.20 7.58
N ASP A 17 1.76 6.62 8.01
CA ASP A 17 1.92 7.49 9.18
C ASP A 17 1.64 8.97 8.84
N GLN A 18 1.41 9.30 7.57
CA GLN A 18 0.95 10.64 7.18
C GLN A 18 -0.54 10.83 7.41
N LYS A 19 -0.95 12.09 7.57
CA LYS A 19 -2.38 12.43 7.67
C LYS A 19 -3.12 11.99 6.41
N PRO A 20 -4.31 11.36 6.53
CA PRO A 20 -5.12 10.94 5.39
C PRO A 20 -5.32 12.08 4.38
N GLY A 21 -5.18 11.77 3.08
CA GLY A 21 -5.34 12.73 1.99
C GLY A 21 -4.09 13.56 1.66
N ASN A 22 -3.08 13.61 2.53
CA ASN A 22 -1.82 14.28 2.22
C ASN A 22 -0.87 13.30 1.52
N GLY A 23 -0.51 13.61 0.28
CA GLY A 23 0.49 12.85 -0.45
C GLY A 23 1.91 13.24 -0.06
N VAL A 24 2.83 12.29 -0.17
CA VAL A 24 4.23 12.43 0.24
C VAL A 24 5.11 12.44 -1.00
N THR A 25 6.04 13.38 -1.07
CA THR A 25 7.05 13.43 -2.14
C THR A 25 8.15 12.41 -1.89
N VAL A 26 8.86 12.02 -2.96
CA VAL A 26 10.06 11.16 -2.87
C VAL A 26 11.07 11.73 -1.88
N ARG A 27 11.25 13.06 -1.85
CA ARG A 27 12.17 13.76 -0.95
C ARG A 27 11.78 13.60 0.51
N GLU A 28 10.50 13.77 0.82
CA GLU A 28 9.98 13.62 2.18
C GLU A 28 10.12 12.16 2.66
N VAL A 29 9.86 11.18 1.79
CA VAL A 29 10.09 9.76 2.12
C VAL A 29 11.58 9.46 2.33
N ALA A 30 12.45 9.99 1.49
CA ALA A 30 13.89 9.81 1.62
C ALA A 30 14.43 10.44 2.92
N GLU A 31 13.91 11.60 3.32
CA GLU A 31 14.26 12.24 4.59
C GLU A 31 13.77 11.41 5.79
N ALA A 32 12.53 10.91 5.74
CA ALA A 32 11.97 10.04 6.78
C ALA A 32 12.75 8.72 6.94
N LEU A 33 13.42 8.26 5.89
CA LEU A 33 14.23 7.03 5.88
C LEU A 33 15.74 7.30 5.92
N ARG A 34 16.17 8.52 6.28
CA ARG A 34 17.59 8.93 6.26
C ARG A 34 18.52 7.99 7.05
N ASP A 35 18.05 7.48 8.18
CA ASP A 35 18.84 6.63 9.09
C ASP A 35 19.13 5.25 8.48
N ARG A 36 18.41 4.87 7.43
CA ARG A 36 18.66 3.65 6.67
C ARG A 36 19.74 3.82 5.58
N GLY A 37 20.29 5.02 5.40
CA GLY A 37 21.36 5.29 4.45
C GLY A 37 20.97 5.06 2.98
N LEU A 38 19.67 5.21 2.65
CA LEU A 38 19.16 4.93 1.31
C LEU A 38 19.42 6.10 0.35
N ALA A 39 19.89 5.79 -0.86
CA ALA A 39 19.99 6.79 -1.92
C ALA A 39 18.59 7.27 -2.37
N TYR A 40 18.46 8.56 -2.71
CA TYR A 40 17.20 9.16 -3.18
C TYR A 40 16.56 8.39 -4.35
N THR A 41 17.36 7.95 -5.32
CA THR A 41 16.91 7.17 -6.49
C THR A 41 16.40 5.78 -6.11
N THR A 42 16.88 5.22 -5.00
CA THR A 42 16.37 3.95 -4.46
C THR A 42 14.96 4.13 -3.94
N VAL A 43 14.70 5.19 -3.17
CA VAL A 43 13.35 5.54 -2.69
C VAL A 43 12.40 5.81 -3.86
N MET A 44 12.86 6.57 -4.87
CA MET A 44 12.10 6.83 -6.09
C MET A 44 11.68 5.53 -6.79
N THR A 45 12.63 4.61 -6.99
CA THR A 45 12.37 3.33 -7.66
C THR A 45 11.41 2.44 -6.86
N VAL A 46 11.49 2.45 -5.53
CA VAL A 46 10.58 1.69 -4.66
C VAL A 46 9.16 2.24 -4.76
N LEU A 47 9.00 3.57 -4.74
CA LEU A 47 7.69 4.21 -4.92
C LEU A 47 7.09 3.90 -6.30
N ASP A 48 7.89 3.90 -7.37
CA ASP A 48 7.43 3.51 -8.70
C ASP A 48 7.00 2.04 -8.76
N ARG A 49 7.74 1.13 -8.08
CA ARG A 49 7.34 -0.29 -7.98
C ARG A 49 6.05 -0.46 -7.20
N LEU A 50 5.88 0.26 -6.09
CA LEU A 50 4.65 0.27 -5.30
C LEU A 50 3.47 0.79 -6.11
N ALA A 51 3.68 1.82 -6.93
CA ALA A 51 2.65 2.36 -7.82
C ALA A 51 2.26 1.32 -8.89
N GLY A 52 3.25 0.66 -9.51
CA GLY A 52 3.00 -0.44 -10.46
C GLY A 52 2.28 -1.64 -9.84
N LYS A 53 2.42 -1.83 -8.52
CA LYS A 53 1.69 -2.85 -7.74
C LYS A 53 0.29 -2.42 -7.28
N GLY A 54 -0.10 -1.17 -7.54
CA GLY A 54 -1.36 -0.59 -7.03
C GLY A 54 -1.40 -0.37 -5.53
N MET A 55 -0.24 -0.36 -4.86
CA MET A 55 -0.14 -0.13 -3.40
C MET A 55 -0.18 1.36 -3.04
N VAL A 56 0.26 2.21 -3.98
CA VAL A 56 0.23 3.65 -3.84
C VAL A 56 -0.35 4.26 -5.11
N GLU A 57 -1.07 5.35 -4.93
CA GLU A 57 -1.46 6.25 -6.00
C GLU A 57 -0.41 7.34 -6.13
N ARG A 58 -0.17 7.80 -7.36
CA ARG A 58 0.71 8.95 -7.62
C ARG A 58 -0.04 10.04 -8.33
N GLU A 59 0.10 11.26 -7.81
CA GLU A 59 -0.50 12.46 -8.36
C GLU A 59 0.61 13.49 -8.63
N ARG A 60 0.49 14.21 -9.74
CA ARG A 60 1.47 15.24 -10.10
C ARG A 60 1.06 16.56 -9.47
N GLU A 61 1.90 17.10 -8.60
CA GLU A 61 1.73 18.42 -7.97
C GLU A 61 2.84 19.36 -8.45
N GLY A 62 2.50 20.19 -9.44
CA GLY A 62 3.45 21.08 -10.11
C GLY A 62 4.56 20.29 -10.82
N ARG A 63 5.77 20.34 -10.25
CA ARG A 63 6.98 19.66 -10.76
C ARG A 63 7.34 18.38 -10.01
N ALA A 64 6.62 18.06 -8.93
CA ALA A 64 6.90 16.88 -8.11
C ALA A 64 5.77 15.86 -8.22
N TRP A 65 6.11 14.59 -8.00
CA TRP A 65 5.13 13.53 -7.74
C TRP A 65 4.87 13.42 -6.25
N ARG A 66 3.60 13.34 -5.87
CA ARG A 66 3.16 12.95 -4.55
C ARG A 66 2.56 11.56 -4.60
N TYR A 67 2.83 10.79 -3.54
CA TYR A 67 2.37 9.42 -3.39
C TYR A 67 1.43 9.33 -2.20
N ARG A 68 0.32 8.63 -2.37
CA ARG A 68 -0.65 8.33 -1.30
C ARG A 68 -0.84 6.82 -1.22
N PRO A 69 -1.01 6.24 -0.02
CA PRO A 69 -1.35 4.82 0.08
C PRO A 69 -2.73 4.59 -0.55
N ALA A 70 -2.86 3.56 -1.41
CA ALA A 70 -4.12 3.23 -2.06
C ALA A 70 -5.14 2.59 -1.11
N ALA A 71 -4.67 2.08 0.03
CA ALA A 71 -5.49 1.51 1.09
C ALA A 71 -4.84 1.79 2.45
N SER A 72 -5.66 1.81 3.52
CA SER A 72 -5.14 1.93 4.88
C SER A 72 -4.25 0.75 5.26
N ARG A 73 -3.46 0.93 6.31
CA ARG A 73 -2.61 -0.12 6.89
C ARG A 73 -3.47 -1.33 7.27
N GLU A 74 -4.60 -1.09 7.92
CA GLU A 74 -5.55 -2.09 8.39
C GLU A 74 -6.19 -2.83 7.20
N ALA A 75 -6.61 -2.10 6.16
CA ALA A 75 -7.17 -2.71 4.95
C ALA A 75 -6.14 -3.60 4.24
N HIS A 76 -4.86 -3.20 4.20
CA HIS A 76 -3.79 -4.04 3.67
C HIS A 76 -3.60 -5.32 4.50
N ILE A 77 -3.57 -5.23 5.82
CA ILE A 77 -3.47 -6.41 6.70
C ILE A 77 -4.68 -7.33 6.54
N ALA A 78 -5.90 -6.79 6.49
CA ALA A 78 -7.11 -7.57 6.25
C ALA A 78 -7.04 -8.30 4.89
N ARG A 79 -6.56 -7.63 3.84
CA ARG A 79 -6.32 -8.27 2.54
C ARG A 79 -5.33 -9.42 2.65
N LEU A 80 -4.22 -9.26 3.37
CA LEU A 80 -3.25 -10.35 3.58
C LEU A 80 -3.86 -11.55 4.32
N MET A 81 -4.72 -11.32 5.30
CA MET A 81 -5.44 -12.39 6.01
C MET A 81 -6.38 -13.13 5.06
N LEU A 82 -7.12 -12.41 4.22
CA LEU A 82 -8.02 -12.99 3.22
C LEU A 82 -7.26 -13.77 2.14
N ASP A 83 -6.18 -13.21 1.61
CA ASP A 83 -5.33 -13.87 0.61
C ASP A 83 -4.72 -15.16 1.18
N ALA A 84 -4.40 -15.21 2.48
CA ALA A 84 -3.92 -16.42 3.14
C ALA A 84 -4.98 -17.53 3.18
N LEU A 85 -6.27 -17.19 3.18
CA LEU A 85 -7.35 -18.20 3.07
C LEU A 85 -7.35 -18.88 1.69
N ASP A 86 -6.92 -18.19 0.64
CA ASP A 86 -6.85 -18.76 -0.71
C ASP A 86 -5.70 -19.76 -0.86
N LEU A 87 -4.73 -19.77 0.06
CA LEU A 87 -3.69 -20.79 0.15
C LEU A 87 -4.18 -22.09 0.81
N ALA A 88 -5.34 -22.07 1.46
CA ALA A 88 -5.89 -23.25 2.11
C ALA A 88 -6.49 -24.22 1.09
N GLY A 89 -6.28 -25.52 1.30
CA GLY A 89 -6.95 -26.55 0.49
C GLY A 89 -8.47 -26.54 0.65
N SER A 90 -8.98 -26.02 1.77
CA SER A 90 -10.41 -25.74 1.99
C SER A 90 -10.55 -24.44 2.78
N ARG A 91 -11.18 -23.45 2.15
CA ARG A 91 -11.44 -22.13 2.74
C ARG A 91 -12.32 -22.22 3.98
N ASP A 92 -13.38 -23.02 3.92
CA ASP A 92 -14.30 -23.23 5.05
C ASP A 92 -13.60 -23.88 6.25
N ALA A 93 -12.76 -24.90 6.00
CA ALA A 93 -11.99 -25.54 7.06
C ALA A 93 -11.00 -24.57 7.72
N ALA A 94 -10.35 -23.71 6.93
CA ALA A 94 -9.46 -22.67 7.43
C ALA A 94 -10.21 -21.64 8.28
N LEU A 95 -11.39 -21.19 7.84
CA LEU A 95 -12.25 -20.28 8.60
C LEU A 95 -12.73 -20.90 9.92
N ILE A 96 -13.18 -22.16 9.91
CA ILE A 96 -13.58 -22.88 11.14
C ILE A 96 -12.40 -22.98 12.10
N ARG A 97 -11.20 -23.31 11.60
CA ARG A 97 -10.00 -23.41 12.43
C ARG A 97 -9.60 -22.04 13.00
N PHE A 98 -9.66 -20.99 12.19
CA PHE A 98 -9.39 -19.62 12.60
C PHE A 98 -10.38 -19.16 13.68
N ALA A 99 -11.69 -19.33 13.46
CA ALA A 99 -12.73 -18.95 14.40
C ALA A 99 -12.59 -19.67 15.76
N ARG A 100 -12.09 -20.90 15.78
CA ARG A 100 -11.78 -21.63 17.02
C ARG A 100 -10.49 -21.15 17.71
N SER A 101 -9.60 -20.48 16.98
CA SER A 101 -8.32 -19.97 17.51
C SER A 101 -8.39 -18.52 17.98
N VAL A 102 -9.32 -17.72 17.45
CA VAL A 102 -9.57 -16.34 17.90
C VAL A 102 -10.46 -16.40 19.13
N THR A 103 -9.95 -15.95 20.27
CA THR A 103 -10.64 -16.01 21.57
C THR A 103 -10.61 -14.67 22.27
N GLY A 104 -11.43 -14.46 23.31
CA GLY A 104 -11.39 -13.24 24.11
C GLY A 104 -11.84 -12.01 23.32
N THR A 105 -11.15 -10.88 23.54
CA THR A 105 -11.52 -9.57 22.99
C THR A 105 -11.59 -9.57 21.46
N GLU A 106 -10.64 -10.22 20.78
CA GLU A 106 -10.63 -10.30 19.31
C GLU A 106 -11.85 -11.04 18.77
N ALA A 107 -12.34 -12.06 19.48
CA ALA A 107 -13.53 -12.80 19.10
C ALA A 107 -14.80 -11.95 19.27
N GLU A 108 -14.87 -11.14 20.32
CA GLU A 108 -15.98 -10.20 20.53
C GLU A 108 -16.01 -9.12 19.43
N ILE A 109 -14.85 -8.53 19.10
CA ILE A 109 -14.72 -7.53 18.04
C ILE A 109 -15.18 -8.13 16.70
N LEU A 110 -14.69 -9.33 16.35
CA LEU A 110 -15.05 -9.97 15.08
C LEU A 110 -16.55 -10.31 15.02
N ARG A 111 -17.15 -10.79 16.12
CA ARG A 111 -18.59 -11.08 16.18
C ARG A 111 -19.45 -9.82 16.03
N ALA A 112 -19.06 -8.72 16.67
CA ALA A 112 -19.75 -7.44 16.52
C ALA A 112 -19.69 -6.93 15.08
N ALA A 113 -18.49 -6.90 14.48
CA ALA A 113 -18.30 -6.45 13.10
C ALA A 113 -19.09 -7.30 12.08
N LEU A 114 -19.13 -8.62 12.24
CA LEU A 114 -19.92 -9.50 11.36
C LEU A 114 -21.44 -9.31 11.52
N ALA A 115 -21.91 -9.00 12.74
CA ALA A 115 -23.32 -8.72 12.98
C ALA A 115 -23.76 -7.38 12.36
N GLU A 116 -22.90 -6.36 12.43
CA GLU A 116 -23.12 -5.07 11.76
C GLU A 116 -23.25 -5.23 10.24
N GLU A 117 -22.36 -6.01 9.61
CA GLU A 117 -22.41 -6.28 8.17
C GLU A 117 -23.68 -7.05 7.76
N ALA A 118 -24.08 -8.04 8.55
CA ALA A 118 -25.32 -8.79 8.32
C ALA A 118 -26.59 -7.93 8.46
N ALA A 119 -26.55 -6.90 9.31
CA ALA A 119 -27.63 -5.93 9.49
C ALA A 119 -27.60 -4.80 8.45
N GLY A 120 -26.44 -4.53 7.85
CA GLY A 120 -26.15 -3.36 7.02
C GLY A 120 -26.14 -3.59 5.50
N GLY A 121 -26.68 -4.71 4.98
CA GLY A 121 -26.68 -5.04 3.55
C GLY A 121 -27.34 -3.99 2.63
N VAL A 122 -26.60 -2.93 2.29
CA VAL A 122 -26.79 -1.97 1.21
C VAL A 122 -25.39 -1.65 0.65
N PRO A 123 -25.18 -1.67 -0.67
CA PRO A 123 -23.83 -1.59 -1.25
C PRO A 123 -23.15 -0.25 -0.97
N GLU A 124 -21.89 -0.37 -0.55
CA GLU A 124 -20.88 0.68 -0.46
C GLU A 124 -20.89 1.53 -1.74
N SER A 125 -21.29 2.79 -1.59
CA SER A 125 -21.25 3.80 -2.63
C SER A 125 -19.81 4.06 -3.05
N ALA A 126 -19.44 3.57 -4.23
CA ALA A 126 -18.28 4.05 -4.96
C ALA A 126 -18.38 5.58 -5.16
N PRO A 127 -17.30 6.36 -4.96
CA PRO A 127 -17.28 7.70 -5.50
C PRO A 127 -17.06 7.60 -7.02
N ALA A 128 -18.02 8.15 -7.76
CA ALA A 128 -17.88 8.49 -9.15
C ALA A 128 -16.81 9.59 -9.31
N GLY A 129 -15.71 9.25 -9.97
CA GLY A 129 -14.72 10.19 -10.50
C GLY A 129 -14.48 9.86 -11.97
N GLY A 130 -15.16 10.57 -12.86
CA GLY A 130 -15.08 10.36 -14.30
C GLY A 130 -13.85 10.97 -14.97
N ALA A 131 -13.75 10.65 -16.27
CA ALA A 131 -12.96 11.28 -17.32
C ALA A 131 -11.55 10.73 -17.61
N THR A 132 -11.51 9.75 -18.53
CA THR A 132 -10.77 9.77 -19.81
C THR A 132 -9.44 10.54 -19.91
N ALA A 133 -8.34 9.82 -20.21
CA ALA A 133 -7.32 10.24 -21.19
C ALA A 133 -6.43 9.03 -21.57
N GLY A 134 -6.11 8.94 -22.86
CA GLY A 134 -5.52 7.77 -23.52
C GLY A 134 -4.02 7.53 -23.24
N PRO A 135 -3.39 6.63 -24.02
CA PRO A 135 -2.12 6.03 -23.67
C PRO A 135 -0.97 6.96 -24.07
N THR A 136 -0.09 7.29 -23.12
CA THR A 136 1.20 7.89 -23.45
C THR A 136 2.32 7.14 -22.74
N ASN A 137 2.94 6.29 -23.55
CA ASN A 137 4.29 5.79 -23.39
C ASN A 137 5.25 6.97 -23.14
N ASP A 138 5.85 7.02 -21.95
CA ASP A 138 7.01 7.87 -21.71
C ASP A 138 8.02 7.08 -20.87
N ARG A 139 8.96 6.46 -21.58
CA ARG A 139 10.17 5.89 -21.01
C ARG A 139 10.98 7.05 -20.44
N ALA A 140 10.89 7.27 -19.13
CA ALA A 140 11.86 8.11 -18.44
C ALA A 140 13.22 7.40 -18.48
N GLU A 141 14.04 7.84 -19.43
CA GLU A 141 15.47 7.57 -19.51
C GLU A 141 16.13 7.99 -18.19
N VAL A 142 16.64 7.00 -17.44
CA VAL A 142 17.44 7.22 -16.24
C VAL A 142 18.78 7.78 -16.70
N PRO A 143 19.19 9.01 -16.31
CA PRO A 143 20.49 9.52 -16.69
C PRO A 143 21.60 8.67 -16.03
N PRO A 144 22.71 8.37 -16.74
CA PRO A 144 23.79 7.58 -16.18
C PRO A 144 24.45 8.32 -15.00
N PRO A 145 24.96 7.59 -13.99
CA PRO A 145 25.63 8.20 -12.85
C PRO A 145 26.92 8.91 -13.29
N ALA A 146 27.19 10.06 -12.68
CA ALA A 146 28.37 10.89 -12.95
C ALA A 146 29.69 10.13 -12.68
N PRO A 147 30.75 10.38 -13.47
CA PRO A 147 32.02 9.70 -13.26
C PRO A 147 32.71 10.19 -11.98
N GLU A 148 33.17 9.24 -11.17
CA GLU A 148 34.04 9.48 -10.02
C GLU A 148 35.35 10.12 -10.51
N ARG A 149 35.67 11.31 -10.00
CA ARG A 149 37.00 11.90 -10.14
C ARG A 149 37.96 11.13 -9.25
N GLN A 150 38.80 10.29 -9.85
CA GLN A 150 40.02 9.82 -9.20
C GLN A 150 41.05 10.94 -9.20
N VAL A 151 41.69 11.10 -8.04
CA VAL A 151 42.79 12.03 -7.75
C VAL A 151 44.10 11.43 -8.25
#